data_AF-A0A936XS62-F1
#
_entry.id   AF-A0A936XS62-F1
#
_cell.length_a   1.000
_cell.length_b   1.000
_cell.length_c   1.000
_cell.angle_alpha   90.00
_cell.angle_beta   90.00
_cell.angle_gamma   90.00
#
_symmetry.space_group_name_H-M   'P 1'
#
loop_
_entity.id
_entity.type
_entity.pdbx_description
1 polymer ?
#
loop_
_entity_poly.entity_id
_entity_poly.type
_entity_poly.pdbx_seq_one_letter_code
_entity_poly.pdbx_strand_id
1 'polypeptide(L)'
;MTKQGTGTLTLSGNNSYTGTTTISAGTLSLGASNVIPDNSPVTLSGGTLSTGSGAGFSETIGAITLSASSTIDVGTGVHAHNC
;
A
#
# COMPACT_ATOMS: atom_id res chain seq x y z
N MET A 1 10.29 -4.97 -0.06
CA MET A 1 10.39 -3.95 1.01
C MET A 1 9.60 -4.40 2.23
N THR A 2 10.02 -4.04 3.44
CA THR A 2 9.26 -4.41 4.65
C THR A 2 9.00 -3.18 5.53
N LYS A 3 7.73 -2.85 5.74
CA LYS A 3 7.29 -1.81 6.67
C LYS A 3 7.01 -2.42 8.04
N GLN A 4 7.80 -2.00 9.03
CA GLN A 4 7.65 -2.36 10.44
C GLN A 4 7.51 -1.12 11.32
N GLY A 5 7.13 -1.31 12.58
CA GLY A 5 6.90 -0.23 13.55
C GLY A 5 5.57 0.50 13.35
N THR A 6 5.14 1.24 14.37
CA THR A 6 3.80 1.86 14.44
C THR A 6 3.65 3.16 13.63
N GLY A 7 4.76 3.74 13.16
CA GLY A 7 4.74 5.00 12.40
C GLY A 7 4.23 4.85 10.96
N THR A 8 4.09 5.99 10.29
CA THR A 8 3.74 6.08 8.87
C THR A 8 4.99 6.18 8.02
N LEU A 9 5.09 5.35 6.98
CA LEU A 9 6.09 5.49 5.91
C LEU A 9 5.38 5.96 4.64
N THR A 10 5.79 7.11 4.10
CA THR A 10 5.27 7.60 2.83
C THR A 10 6.26 7.30 1.70
N LEU A 11 5.80 6.63 0.64
CA LEU A 11 6.58 6.41 -0.57
C LEU A 11 6.26 7.51 -1.58
N SER A 12 7.20 8.44 -1.78
CA SER A 12 6.96 9.65 -2.58
C SER A 12 7.58 9.63 -3.98
N GLY A 13 8.23 8.53 -4.38
CA GLY A 13 8.90 8.39 -5.67
C GLY A 13 8.88 6.95 -6.16
N ASN A 14 9.14 6.76 -7.46
CA ASN A 14 9.23 5.43 -8.05
C ASN A 14 10.33 4.61 -7.36
N ASN A 15 9.96 3.49 -6.77
CA ASN A 15 10.93 2.59 -6.16
C ASN A 15 11.20 1.41 -7.11
N SER A 16 12.48 1.07 -7.34
CA SER A 16 12.89 -0.04 -8.22
C SER A 16 13.31 -1.29 -7.44
N TYR A 17 12.81 -1.50 -6.21
CA TYR A 17 13.12 -2.73 -5.49
C TYR A 17 12.43 -3.92 -6.17
N THR A 18 13.08 -5.07 -6.09
CA THR A 18 12.51 -6.33 -6.56
C THR A 18 11.93 -7.11 -5.37
N GLY A 19 10.83 -7.82 -5.63
CA GLY A 19 10.15 -8.66 -4.64
C GLY A 19 9.01 -7.99 -3.87
N THR A 20 8.49 -8.70 -2.88
CA THR A 20 7.25 -8.39 -2.16
C THR A 20 7.37 -7.17 -1.25
N THR A 21 6.28 -6.40 -1.17
CA THR A 21 6.08 -5.36 -0.16
C THR A 21 5.31 -5.93 1.02
N THR A 22 5.97 -6.08 2.16
CA THR A 22 5.36 -6.60 3.38
C THR A 22 5.06 -5.46 4.35
N ILE A 23 3.81 -5.30 4.75
CA ILE A 23 3.38 -4.38 5.80
C ILE A 23 3.05 -5.22 7.02
N SER A 24 3.85 -5.09 8.08
CA SER A 24 3.66 -5.85 9.32
C SER A 24 3.04 -5.00 10.43
N ALA A 25 3.24 -3.69 10.42
CA ALA A 25 2.69 -2.75 11.42
C ALA A 25 2.72 -1.29 10.92
N GLY A 26 1.90 -0.46 11.56
CA GLY A 26 1.78 0.97 11.24
C GLY A 26 1.13 1.20 9.88
N THR A 27 1.50 2.29 9.21
CA THR A 27 0.90 2.67 7.92
C THR A 27 1.97 2.78 6.83
N LEU A 28 1.74 2.17 5.67
CA LEU A 28 2.44 2.49 4.43
C LEU A 28 1.50 3.37 3.60
N SER A 29 1.88 4.63 3.37
CA SER A 29 1.11 5.59 2.60
C SER A 29 1.77 5.85 1.25
N LEU A 30 0.99 5.90 0.19
CA LEU A 30 1.48 6.36 -1.10
C LEU A 30 1.51 7.88 -1.12
N GLY A 31 2.63 8.47 -1.54
CA GLY A 31 2.83 9.90 -1.70
C GLY A 31 2.82 10.37 -3.16
N ALA A 32 2.79 9.44 -4.10
CA ALA A 32 2.64 9.65 -5.54
C ALA A 32 2.07 8.38 -6.17
N SER A 33 1.71 8.44 -7.45
CA SER A 33 1.31 7.26 -8.25
C SER A 33 2.52 6.47 -8.74
N ASN A 34 2.33 5.18 -8.92
CA ASN A 34 3.32 4.19 -9.37
C ASN A 34 4.57 4.08 -8.48
N VAL A 35 4.40 4.25 -7.16
CA VAL A 35 5.51 4.24 -6.19
C VAL A 35 5.88 2.83 -5.72
N ILE A 36 4.96 1.87 -5.81
CA ILE A 36 5.27 0.44 -5.68
C ILE A 36 5.62 -0.08 -7.07
N PRO A 37 6.69 -0.88 -7.24
CA PRO A 37 7.02 -1.48 -8.53
C PRO A 37 5.83 -2.27 -9.08
N ASP A 38 5.55 -2.08 -10.37
CA ASP A 38 4.46 -2.76 -11.06
C ASP A 38 4.55 -4.27 -10.86
N ASN A 39 3.39 -4.90 -10.64
CA ASN A 39 3.25 -6.33 -10.42
C ASN A 39 3.97 -6.86 -9.17
N SER A 40 4.49 -5.98 -8.30
CA SER A 40 5.03 -6.39 -7.00
C SER A 40 3.88 -6.90 -6.10
N PRO A 41 4.00 -8.10 -5.51
CA PRO A 41 3.03 -8.56 -4.53
C PRO A 41 3.08 -7.70 -3.26
N VAL A 42 1.91 -7.44 -2.67
CA VAL A 42 1.80 -6.74 -1.39
C VAL A 42 1.20 -7.68 -0.35
N THR A 43 1.93 -7.91 0.73
CA THR A 43 1.50 -8.73 1.87
C THR A 43 1.20 -7.84 3.06
N LEU A 44 -0.05 -7.84 3.53
CA LEU A 44 -0.46 -7.20 4.76
C LEU A 44 -0.54 -8.28 5.84
N SER A 45 0.49 -8.34 6.69
CA SER A 45 0.54 -9.17 7.90
C SER A 45 0.14 -8.35 9.15
N GLY A 46 -0.47 -7.18 8.94
CA GLY A 46 -0.87 -6.21 9.94
C GLY A 46 -0.80 -4.77 9.38
N GLY A 47 -1.32 -3.80 10.14
CA GLY A 47 -1.22 -2.38 9.81
C GLY A 47 -2.10 -1.95 8.64
N THR A 48 -1.71 -0.85 8.00
CA THR A 48 -2.53 -0.15 7.00
C THR A 48 -1.74 0.11 5.72
N LEU A 49 -2.31 -0.27 4.57
CA LEU A 49 -1.92 0.29 3.27
C LEU A 49 -2.84 1.47 2.96
N SER A 50 -2.32 2.68 2.87
CA SER A 50 -3.06 3.88 2.50
C SER A 50 -2.68 4.29 1.09
N THR A 51 -3.66 4.46 0.20
CA THR A 51 -3.43 4.95 -1.16
C THR A 51 -3.07 6.43 -1.21
N GLY A 52 -3.01 7.12 -0.06
CA GLY A 52 -2.56 8.51 0.06
C GLY A 52 -3.69 9.47 0.44
N SER A 53 -3.31 10.71 0.77
CA SER A 53 -4.24 11.78 1.17
C SER A 53 -5.13 12.24 0.00
N GLY A 54 -6.39 12.56 0.28
CA GLY A 54 -7.34 13.04 -0.75
C GLY A 54 -7.93 11.89 -1.54
N ALA A 55 -7.97 11.99 -2.87
CA ALA A 55 -8.60 10.97 -3.72
C ALA A 55 -7.87 9.61 -3.76
N GLY A 56 -6.67 9.52 -3.19
CA GLY A 56 -5.76 8.38 -3.36
C GLY A 56 -4.94 8.50 -4.65
N PHE A 57 -3.78 7.84 -4.66
CA PHE A 57 -2.90 7.69 -5.81
C PHE A 57 -3.16 6.35 -6.49
N SER A 58 -3.07 6.35 -7.82
CA SER A 58 -3.19 5.13 -8.63
C SER A 58 -1.94 4.28 -8.51
N GLU A 59 -2.11 2.99 -8.23
CA GLU A 59 -1.05 1.99 -8.25
C GLU A 59 -1.48 0.75 -9.00
N THR A 60 -0.51 0.12 -9.66
CA THR A 60 -0.65 -1.24 -10.18
C THR A 60 0.20 -2.16 -9.31
N ILE A 61 -0.44 -3.03 -8.55
CA ILE A 61 0.22 -4.05 -7.73
C ILE A 61 -0.17 -5.44 -8.21
N GLY A 62 0.68 -6.44 -7.95
CA GLY A 62 0.46 -7.79 -8.45
C GLY A 62 -0.68 -8.50 -7.72
N ALA A 63 -0.37 -9.08 -6.57
CA ALA A 63 -1.34 -9.74 -5.70
C ALA A 63 -1.38 -9.05 -4.34
N ILE A 64 -2.56 -8.96 -3.73
CA ILE A 64 -2.71 -8.55 -2.33
C ILE A 64 -2.96 -9.81 -1.50
N THR A 65 -2.11 -10.04 -0.51
CA THR A 65 -2.26 -11.12 0.48
C THR A 65 -2.53 -10.52 1.84
N LEU A 66 -3.65 -10.84 2.48
CA LEU A 66 -3.95 -10.44 3.86
C LEU A 66 -3.77 -11.65 4.80
N SER A 67 -2.72 -11.61 5.60
CA SER A 67 -2.33 -12.71 6.51
C SER A 67 -2.77 -12.47 7.95
N ALA A 68 -3.18 -11.24 8.28
CA ALA A 68 -3.68 -10.83 9.60
C ALA A 68 -4.63 -9.63 9.49
N SER A 69 -5.17 -9.18 10.62
CA SER A 69 -6.01 -7.98 10.73
C SER A 69 -5.27 -6.75 10.18
N SER A 70 -5.73 -6.27 9.02
CA SER A 70 -5.09 -5.17 8.31
C SER A 70 -6.13 -4.29 7.65
N THR A 71 -5.74 -3.05 7.36
CA THR A 71 -6.61 -2.04 6.75
C THR A 71 -6.08 -1.66 5.38
N ILE A 72 -6.97 -1.53 4.40
CA ILE A 72 -6.67 -0.85 3.13
C ILE A 72 -7.47 0.44 3.15
N ASP A 73 -6.77 1.55 3.31
CA ASP A 73 -7.30 2.90 3.29
C ASP A 73 -7.18 3.45 1.87
N VAL A 74 -8.30 3.59 1.18
CA VAL A 74 -8.32 3.99 -0.23
C VAL A 74 -8.47 5.50 -0.43
N GLY A 75 -8.41 6.29 0.66
CA GLY A 75 -8.63 7.74 0.61
C GLY A 75 -10.10 8.11 0.43
N THR A 76 -10.36 9.40 0.17
CA THR A 76 -11.70 10.00 0.03
C THR A 76 -12.24 9.96 -1.40
N GLY A 77 -11.54 9.30 -2.32
CA GLY A 77 -11.96 9.13 -3.72
C GLY A 77 -13.16 8.19 -3.83
N VAL A 78 -13.86 8.23 -4.98
CA VAL A 78 -14.92 7.26 -5.28
C VAL A 78 -14.27 5.90 -5.58
N HIS A 79 -14.46 4.95 -4.68
CA HIS A 79 -14.01 3.57 -4.85
C HIS A 79 -15.24 2.69 -5.05
N ALA A 80 -15.49 2.31 -6.31
CA ALA A 80 -16.61 1.44 -6.64
C ALA A 80 -16.19 -0.02 -6.52
N HIS A 81 -16.86 -0.77 -5.66
CA HIS A 81 -16.89 -2.23 -5.73
C HIS A 81 -18.14 -2.63 -6.48
N ASN A 82 -17.96 -3.17 -7.69
CA ASN A 82 -19.06 -3.73 -8.46
C ASN A 82 -19.36 -5.13 -7.90
N CYS A 83 -20.29 -5.21 -6.95
CA CYS A 83 -20.84 -6.46 -6.48
C CYS A 83 -21.74 -7.13 -7.52
#